data_AF-A0AAV7GKG2-F1
#
_entry.id   AF-A0AAV7GKG2-F1
#
_cell.length_a   1.000
_cell.length_b   1.000
_cell.length_c   1.000
_cell.angle_alpha   90.00
_cell.angle_beta   90.00
_cell.angle_gamma   90.00
#
_symmetry.space_group_name_H-M   'P 1'
#
loop_
_entity.id
_entity.type
_entity.pdbx_description
1 polymer ?
#
loop_
_entity_poly.entity_id
_entity_poly.type
_entity_poly.pdbx_seq_one_letter_code
_entity_poly.pdbx_strand_id
1 'polypeptide(L)'
;MGSTAEEEEPEGRNLAVVGALSAVLGEISAMQECRGPFRRAYYDLARRMKLLSPFFDELKDGTEEELIPENESQALCELLDALVAAKDLLRSVNDGSKLYQALQGDKYAKNFQEVTEQIERALSRLSYDKFDIPEEVQEQIELVHVQFRRAKEKMEFPDSQLLRDFSLVRSGDCCDQAVLQRLSEKLQLRTINDLTKEAAALNEMVISCGGDPDDCLEEMSTLFKKLKDSGISENPVVENLENKRSLVKHRSPVIPDDFRCPISLELMKDPVIVSTGQTYERACIQKWLDAGHKTCPKTQQNLSHTALTPNFVLKSLIAQWCEANGLEPPRRNGNGRDKKSVNHSDCDRAGISALLEKLLSTNQEVQRAAAGELRLLAKRNADNRVCIAEAGAIPLLVELLQSPDPRTQEHAVTALLNLSINESNKGSIVTAQAIQK
;
A
#
# COMPACT_ATOMS: atom_id res chain seq x y z
N MET A 1 5.25 -59.22 -5.82
CA MET A 1 4.93 -58.23 -4.78
C MET A 1 4.11 -57.16 -5.46
N GLY A 2 2.79 -57.35 -5.45
CA GLY A 2 1.83 -56.36 -5.97
C GLY A 2 1.70 -55.25 -4.95
N SER A 3 1.93 -54.03 -5.39
CA SER A 3 1.66 -52.81 -4.61
C SER A 3 0.16 -52.57 -4.69
N THR A 4 -0.57 -52.92 -3.64
CA THR A 4 -1.95 -52.51 -3.42
C THR A 4 -1.94 -51.00 -3.22
N ALA A 5 -2.45 -50.26 -4.21
CA ALA A 5 -2.97 -48.92 -3.95
C ALA A 5 -4.13 -49.11 -2.97
N GLU A 6 -4.03 -48.48 -1.80
CA GLU A 6 -5.14 -48.38 -0.85
C GLU A 6 -6.27 -47.65 -1.56
N GLU A 7 -7.28 -48.40 -2.03
CA GLU A 7 -8.57 -47.84 -2.42
C GLU A 7 -9.20 -47.30 -1.13
N GLU A 8 -9.22 -45.97 -0.96
CA GLU A 8 -10.00 -45.32 0.09
C GLU A 8 -11.45 -45.80 0.00
N GLU A 9 -11.98 -46.37 1.10
CA GLU A 9 -13.37 -46.85 1.14
C GLU A 9 -14.33 -45.69 0.79
N PRO A 10 -15.37 -45.94 -0.04
CA PRO A 10 -16.26 -44.91 -0.57
C PRO A 10 -16.99 -44.12 0.53
N GLU A 11 -17.21 -44.72 1.71
CA GLU A 11 -17.81 -44.09 2.89
C GLU A 11 -16.92 -42.96 3.46
N GLY A 12 -15.63 -43.23 3.64
CA GLY A 12 -14.66 -42.24 4.13
C GLY A 12 -14.51 -41.06 3.17
N ARG A 13 -14.61 -41.32 1.87
CA ARG A 13 -14.54 -40.29 0.83
C ARG A 13 -15.75 -39.36 0.85
N ASN A 14 -16.96 -39.88 1.05
CA ASN A 14 -18.20 -39.08 1.11
C ASN A 14 -18.20 -38.13 2.32
N LEU A 15 -17.87 -38.63 3.50
CA LEU A 15 -17.81 -37.83 4.72
C LEU A 15 -16.72 -36.75 4.64
N ALA A 16 -15.59 -37.07 3.98
CA ALA A 16 -14.52 -36.10 3.74
C ALA A 16 -14.97 -34.94 2.82
N VAL A 17 -15.75 -35.23 1.77
CA VAL A 17 -16.28 -34.21 0.84
C VAL A 17 -17.27 -33.29 1.56
N VAL A 18 -18.21 -33.84 2.34
CA VAL A 18 -19.16 -33.05 3.15
C VAL A 18 -18.43 -32.19 4.18
N GLY A 19 -17.43 -32.76 4.88
CA GLY A 19 -16.58 -32.01 5.81
C GLY A 19 -15.84 -30.85 5.14
N ALA A 20 -15.32 -31.06 3.93
CA ALA A 20 -14.66 -30.02 3.14
C ALA A 20 -15.63 -28.91 2.69
N LEU A 21 -16.86 -29.27 2.29
CA LEU A 21 -17.92 -28.32 1.94
C LEU A 21 -18.24 -27.39 3.13
N SER A 22 -18.46 -27.95 4.32
CA SER A 22 -18.72 -27.17 5.54
C SER A 22 -17.52 -26.29 5.93
N ALA A 23 -16.28 -26.79 5.77
CA ALA A 23 -15.08 -26.00 6.03
C ALA A 23 -14.97 -24.76 5.10
N VAL A 24 -15.26 -24.93 3.80
CA VAL A 24 -15.26 -23.83 2.83
C VAL A 24 -16.31 -22.76 3.20
N LEU A 25 -17.52 -23.16 3.60
CA LEU A 25 -18.55 -22.22 4.07
C LEU A 25 -18.16 -21.52 5.38
N GLY A 26 -17.47 -22.22 6.28
CA GLY A 26 -16.90 -21.65 7.50
C GLY A 26 -15.88 -20.55 7.19
N GLU A 27 -14.96 -20.79 6.27
CA GLU A 27 -14.00 -19.78 5.81
C GLU A 27 -14.68 -18.56 5.20
N ILE A 28 -15.68 -18.75 4.33
CA ILE A 28 -16.46 -17.66 3.72
C ILE A 28 -17.22 -16.86 4.79
N SER A 29 -17.64 -17.53 5.86
CA SER A 29 -18.30 -16.88 6.99
C SER A 29 -17.36 -16.02 7.82
N ALA A 30 -16.09 -16.41 7.91
CA ALA A 30 -15.04 -15.67 8.58
C ALA A 30 -14.44 -14.51 7.75
N MET A 31 -14.75 -14.42 6.46
CA MET A 31 -14.25 -13.34 5.60
C MET A 31 -14.75 -11.96 6.05
N GLN A 32 -13.87 -10.96 5.92
CA GLN A 32 -14.14 -9.58 6.32
C GLN A 32 -15.09 -8.85 5.36
N GLU A 33 -15.55 -7.66 5.76
CA GLU A 33 -16.39 -6.82 4.92
C GLU A 33 -15.69 -6.36 3.64
N CYS A 34 -16.22 -6.75 2.47
CA CYS A 34 -15.74 -6.25 1.19
C CYS A 34 -16.10 -4.77 1.00
N ARG A 35 -15.08 -3.94 0.80
CA ARG A 35 -15.20 -2.49 0.54
C ARG A 35 -14.64 -2.14 -0.85
N GLY A 36 -15.25 -2.69 -1.90
CA GLY A 36 -14.80 -2.53 -3.28
C GLY A 36 -15.94 -2.38 -4.31
N PRO A 37 -15.60 -2.21 -5.60
CA PRO A 37 -16.56 -2.04 -6.70
C PRO A 37 -17.56 -3.21 -6.82
N PHE A 38 -17.13 -4.41 -6.45
CA PHE A 38 -17.93 -5.63 -6.49
C PHE A 38 -18.61 -5.96 -5.16
N ARG A 39 -18.70 -5.01 -4.23
CA ARG A 39 -19.29 -5.23 -2.90
C ARG A 39 -20.64 -5.95 -2.96
N ARG A 40 -21.54 -5.52 -3.85
CA ARG A 40 -22.87 -6.13 -3.99
C ARG A 40 -22.78 -7.59 -4.42
N ALA A 41 -22.11 -7.87 -5.55
CA ALA A 41 -21.91 -9.22 -6.05
C ALA A 41 -21.22 -10.14 -5.02
N TYR A 42 -20.22 -9.59 -4.31
CA TYR A 42 -19.54 -10.27 -3.20
C TYR A 42 -20.51 -10.70 -2.10
N TYR A 43 -21.31 -9.77 -1.57
CA TYR A 43 -22.24 -10.08 -0.47
C TYR A 43 -23.39 -10.97 -0.92
N ASP A 44 -23.91 -10.76 -2.13
CA ASP A 44 -25.00 -11.57 -2.68
C ASP A 44 -24.56 -13.02 -2.91
N LEU A 45 -23.35 -13.25 -3.46
CA LEU A 45 -22.79 -14.59 -3.62
C LEU A 45 -22.50 -15.24 -2.26
N ALA A 46 -21.76 -14.55 -1.38
CA ALA A 46 -21.42 -15.08 -0.07
C ALA A 46 -22.68 -15.42 0.77
N ARG A 47 -23.71 -14.57 0.71
CA ARG A 47 -24.99 -14.83 1.39
C ARG A 47 -25.66 -16.10 0.86
N ARG A 48 -25.76 -16.27 -0.47
CA ARG A 48 -26.38 -17.46 -1.07
C ARG A 48 -25.62 -18.74 -0.72
N MET A 49 -24.28 -18.69 -0.72
CA MET A 49 -23.45 -19.83 -0.32
C MET A 49 -23.66 -20.22 1.15
N LYS A 50 -23.75 -19.25 2.06
CA LYS A 50 -24.02 -19.50 3.49
C LYS A 50 -25.38 -20.17 3.75
N LEU A 51 -26.36 -19.98 2.86
CA LEU A 51 -27.66 -20.64 2.99
C LEU A 51 -27.60 -22.15 2.74
N LEU A 52 -26.48 -22.67 2.22
CA LEU A 52 -26.23 -24.10 2.05
C LEU A 52 -25.78 -24.80 3.35
N SER A 53 -25.42 -24.04 4.40
CA SER A 53 -24.88 -24.63 5.64
C SER A 53 -25.80 -25.69 6.27
N PRO A 54 -27.12 -25.43 6.46
CA PRO A 54 -27.99 -26.43 7.09
C PRO A 54 -28.05 -27.75 6.31
N PHE A 55 -27.98 -27.71 4.99
CA PHE A 55 -27.95 -28.92 4.16
C PHE A 55 -26.69 -29.76 4.43
N PHE A 56 -25.53 -29.13 4.56
CA PHE A 56 -24.29 -29.86 4.85
C PHE A 56 -24.15 -30.29 6.31
N ASP A 57 -24.79 -29.58 7.24
CA ASP A 57 -24.84 -29.97 8.65
C ASP A 57 -25.69 -31.25 8.81
N GLU A 58 -26.86 -31.34 8.17
CA GLU A 58 -27.68 -32.57 8.16
C GLU A 58 -26.96 -33.75 7.49
N LEU A 59 -26.30 -33.52 6.34
CA LEU A 59 -25.52 -34.58 5.67
C LEU A 59 -24.32 -35.07 6.50
N LYS A 60 -23.84 -34.27 7.45
CA LYS A 60 -22.75 -34.64 8.34
C LYS A 60 -23.24 -35.38 9.59
N ASP A 61 -24.44 -35.03 10.05
CA ASP A 61 -25.07 -35.63 11.24
C ASP A 61 -25.86 -36.91 10.91
N GLY A 62 -26.06 -37.22 9.63
CA GLY A 62 -26.61 -38.48 9.14
C GLY A 62 -25.83 -39.71 9.63
N THR A 63 -26.51 -40.85 9.80
CA THR A 63 -25.90 -42.08 10.33
C THR A 63 -24.81 -42.61 9.40
N GLU A 64 -23.68 -43.06 9.95
CA GLU A 64 -22.51 -43.59 9.22
C GLU A 64 -22.84 -44.75 8.23
N GLU A 65 -24.02 -45.38 8.36
CA GLU A 65 -24.48 -46.48 7.49
C GLU A 65 -25.17 -46.00 6.18
N GLU A 66 -25.43 -44.69 6.02
CA GLU A 66 -26.11 -44.15 4.83
C GLU A 66 -25.13 -43.77 3.72
N LEU A 67 -24.96 -44.70 2.77
CA LEU A 67 -24.16 -44.50 1.58
C LEU A 67 -24.80 -43.45 0.66
N ILE A 68 -24.16 -42.28 0.54
CA ILE A 68 -24.46 -41.32 -0.53
C ILE A 68 -24.19 -42.01 -1.88
N PRO A 69 -25.17 -42.08 -2.80
CA PRO A 69 -24.97 -42.77 -4.06
C PRO A 69 -23.89 -42.08 -4.91
N GLU A 70 -23.17 -42.84 -5.73
CA GLU A 70 -21.96 -42.37 -6.44
C GLU A 70 -22.21 -41.13 -7.33
N ASN A 71 -23.40 -41.03 -7.95
CA ASN A 71 -23.74 -39.89 -8.79
C ASN A 71 -23.88 -38.60 -7.96
N GLU A 72 -24.48 -38.70 -6.79
CA GLU A 72 -24.66 -37.61 -5.83
C GLU A 72 -23.32 -37.23 -5.20
N SER A 73 -22.47 -38.21 -4.86
CA SER A 73 -21.09 -37.98 -4.41
C SER A 73 -20.26 -37.21 -5.44
N GLN A 74 -20.37 -37.57 -6.72
CA GLN A 74 -19.71 -36.86 -7.81
C GLN A 74 -20.22 -35.42 -7.95
N ALA A 75 -21.53 -35.21 -7.82
CA ALA A 75 -22.14 -33.88 -7.87
C ALA A 75 -21.73 -33.01 -6.66
N LEU A 76 -21.58 -33.61 -5.47
CA LEU A 76 -21.04 -32.93 -4.28
C LEU A 76 -19.56 -32.56 -4.46
N CYS A 77 -18.75 -33.40 -5.11
CA CYS A 77 -17.37 -33.05 -5.48
C CYS A 77 -17.33 -31.84 -6.43
N GLU A 78 -18.19 -31.81 -7.45
CA GLU A 78 -18.28 -30.67 -8.37
C GLU A 78 -18.77 -29.39 -7.66
N LEU A 79 -19.69 -29.53 -6.71
CA LEU A 79 -20.12 -28.43 -5.87
C LEU A 79 -18.96 -27.91 -5.01
N LEU A 80 -18.14 -28.81 -4.45
CA LEU A 80 -16.95 -28.44 -3.67
C LEU A 80 -15.97 -27.63 -4.51
N ASP A 81 -15.63 -28.09 -5.72
CA ASP A 81 -14.77 -27.37 -6.65
C ASP A 81 -15.32 -25.96 -6.96
N ALA A 82 -16.63 -25.85 -7.20
CA ALA A 82 -17.29 -24.58 -7.46
C ALA A 82 -17.28 -23.64 -6.24
N LEU A 83 -17.50 -24.16 -5.02
CA LEU A 83 -17.45 -23.35 -3.80
C LEU A 83 -16.01 -22.92 -3.46
N VAL A 84 -15.00 -23.74 -3.76
CA VAL A 84 -13.58 -23.38 -3.62
C VAL A 84 -13.23 -22.26 -4.61
N ALA A 85 -13.61 -22.39 -5.89
CA ALA A 85 -13.40 -21.33 -6.88
C ALA A 85 -14.10 -20.02 -6.48
N ALA A 86 -15.32 -20.12 -5.94
CA ALA A 86 -16.04 -18.97 -5.39
C ALA A 86 -15.31 -18.32 -4.22
N LYS A 87 -14.82 -19.13 -3.27
CA LYS A 87 -14.06 -18.66 -2.11
C LYS A 87 -12.80 -17.91 -2.55
N ASP A 88 -12.06 -18.45 -3.50
CA ASP A 88 -10.83 -17.83 -3.99
C ASP A 88 -11.13 -16.53 -4.76
N LEU A 89 -12.23 -16.47 -5.51
CA LEU A 89 -12.71 -15.23 -6.11
C LEU A 89 -13.05 -14.18 -5.04
N LEU A 90 -13.82 -14.54 -4.01
CA LEU A 90 -14.17 -13.63 -2.91
C LEU A 90 -12.91 -13.11 -2.19
N ARG A 91 -11.93 -13.99 -1.93
CA ARG A 91 -10.63 -13.61 -1.34
C ARG A 91 -9.88 -12.63 -2.24
N SER A 92 -9.80 -12.90 -3.55
CA SER A 92 -9.14 -12.01 -4.51
C SER A 92 -9.77 -10.62 -4.59
N VAL A 93 -11.09 -10.52 -4.40
CA VAL A 93 -11.83 -9.25 -4.38
C VAL A 93 -11.63 -8.50 -3.06
N ASN A 94 -11.46 -9.21 -1.95
CA ASN A 94 -11.21 -8.60 -0.65
C ASN A 94 -9.77 -8.07 -0.51
N ASP A 95 -8.81 -8.84 -0.99
CA ASP A 95 -7.38 -8.56 -0.79
C ASP A 95 -6.76 -7.79 -1.97
N GLY A 96 -7.44 -7.74 -3.12
CA GLY A 96 -6.95 -7.10 -4.34
C GLY A 96 -7.21 -5.58 -4.41
N SER A 97 -6.44 -4.90 -5.26
CA SER A 97 -6.62 -3.47 -5.55
C SER A 97 -8.03 -3.17 -6.10
N LYS A 98 -8.74 -2.26 -5.45
CA LYS A 98 -10.07 -1.78 -5.86
C LYS A 98 -10.06 -1.07 -7.22
N LEU A 99 -9.00 -0.32 -7.51
CA LEU A 99 -8.78 0.30 -8.82
C LEU A 99 -8.54 -0.75 -9.89
N TYR A 100 -7.76 -1.79 -9.58
CA TYR A 100 -7.50 -2.87 -10.53
C TYR A 100 -8.78 -3.63 -10.84
N GLN A 101 -9.56 -3.93 -9.82
CA GLN A 101 -10.89 -4.51 -9.96
C GLN A 101 -11.81 -3.64 -10.81
N ALA A 102 -11.77 -2.31 -10.61
CA ALA A 102 -12.58 -1.39 -11.41
C ALA A 102 -12.13 -1.32 -12.88
N LEU A 103 -10.81 -1.37 -13.15
CA LEU A 103 -10.27 -1.41 -14.51
C LEU A 103 -10.60 -2.73 -15.22
N GLN A 104 -10.48 -3.84 -14.49
CA GLN A 104 -10.80 -5.19 -14.99
C GLN A 104 -12.26 -5.57 -14.72
N GLY A 105 -13.16 -4.59 -14.75
CA GLY A 105 -14.56 -4.76 -14.34
C GLY A 105 -15.25 -5.92 -15.07
N ASP A 106 -15.06 -6.03 -16.38
CA ASP A 106 -15.64 -7.09 -17.20
C ASP A 106 -15.11 -8.47 -16.84
N LYS A 107 -13.81 -8.58 -16.54
CA LYS A 107 -13.18 -9.84 -16.11
C LYS A 107 -13.77 -10.32 -14.79
N TYR A 108 -13.86 -9.44 -13.80
CA TYR A 108 -14.43 -9.81 -12.51
C TYR A 108 -15.93 -10.13 -12.60
N ALA A 109 -16.69 -9.36 -13.37
CA ALA A 109 -18.11 -9.65 -13.61
C ALA A 109 -18.30 -11.04 -14.24
N LYS A 110 -17.47 -11.37 -15.24
CA LYS A 110 -17.47 -12.70 -15.86
C LYS A 110 -17.09 -13.79 -14.88
N ASN A 111 -16.07 -13.59 -14.04
CA ASN A 111 -15.68 -14.57 -13.02
C ASN A 111 -16.80 -14.85 -12.01
N PHE A 112 -17.52 -13.80 -11.55
CA PHE A 112 -18.68 -13.97 -10.66
C PHE A 112 -19.80 -14.76 -11.34
N GLN A 113 -20.04 -14.51 -12.64
CA GLN A 113 -21.00 -15.27 -13.42
C GLN A 113 -20.59 -16.74 -13.58
N GLU A 114 -19.34 -17.00 -13.99
CA GLU A 114 -18.81 -18.34 -14.20
C GLU A 114 -18.92 -19.20 -12.94
N VAL A 115 -18.56 -18.64 -11.79
CA VAL A 115 -18.71 -19.31 -10.48
C VAL A 115 -20.19 -19.55 -10.13
N THR A 116 -21.05 -18.55 -10.33
CA THR A 116 -22.50 -18.70 -10.05
C THR A 116 -23.11 -19.80 -10.91
N GLU A 117 -22.70 -19.90 -12.18
CA GLU A 117 -23.12 -20.95 -13.11
C GLU A 117 -22.58 -22.33 -12.71
N GLN A 118 -21.36 -22.41 -12.21
CA GLN A 118 -20.78 -23.67 -11.72
C GLN A 118 -21.53 -24.21 -10.51
N ILE A 119 -21.82 -23.34 -9.52
CA ILE A 119 -22.60 -23.72 -8.34
C ILE A 119 -24.01 -24.16 -8.75
N GLU A 120 -24.69 -23.39 -9.59
CA GLU A 120 -26.05 -23.73 -10.06
C GLU A 120 -26.07 -25.07 -10.81
N ARG A 121 -25.07 -25.33 -11.66
CA ARG A 121 -24.94 -26.58 -12.40
C ARG A 121 -24.72 -27.77 -11.47
N ALA A 122 -23.87 -27.63 -10.46
CA ALA A 122 -23.65 -28.68 -9.46
C ALA A 122 -24.93 -28.97 -8.67
N LEU A 123 -25.63 -27.93 -8.20
CA LEU A 123 -26.92 -28.06 -7.50
C LEU A 123 -28.01 -28.70 -8.39
N SER A 124 -28.00 -28.45 -9.70
CA SER A 124 -28.98 -29.06 -10.63
C SER A 124 -28.79 -30.56 -10.85
N ARG A 125 -27.63 -31.10 -10.50
CA ARG A 125 -27.31 -32.53 -10.61
C ARG A 125 -27.70 -33.31 -9.36
N LEU A 126 -27.95 -32.63 -8.24
CA LEU A 126 -28.36 -33.24 -6.99
C LEU A 126 -29.84 -33.63 -7.06
N SER A 127 -30.14 -34.87 -6.70
CA SER A 127 -31.50 -35.35 -6.49
C SER A 127 -31.78 -35.33 -4.99
N TYR A 128 -32.47 -34.30 -4.49
CA TYR A 128 -32.63 -34.10 -3.05
C TYR A 128 -33.42 -35.21 -2.36
N ASP A 129 -34.35 -35.86 -3.07
CA ASP A 129 -35.14 -37.00 -2.58
C ASP A 129 -34.32 -38.25 -2.21
N LYS A 130 -33.02 -38.27 -2.53
CA LYS A 130 -32.11 -39.38 -2.23
C LYS A 130 -31.29 -39.17 -0.96
N PHE A 131 -31.38 -38.01 -0.34
CA PHE A 131 -30.77 -37.75 0.96
C PHE A 131 -31.83 -37.94 2.05
N ASP A 132 -31.48 -38.58 3.15
CA ASP A 132 -32.35 -38.65 4.34
C ASP A 132 -32.25 -37.33 5.12
N ILE A 133 -32.83 -36.27 4.55
CA ILE A 133 -32.85 -34.92 5.16
C ILE A 133 -34.28 -34.49 5.48
N PRO A 134 -34.48 -33.66 6.52
CA PRO A 134 -35.80 -33.11 6.83
C PRO A 134 -36.40 -32.32 5.65
N GLU A 135 -37.71 -32.43 5.46
CA GLU A 135 -38.46 -31.73 4.40
C GLU A 135 -38.21 -30.20 4.45
N GLU A 136 -38.07 -29.63 5.64
CA GLU A 136 -37.74 -28.21 5.85
C GLU A 136 -36.39 -27.81 5.22
N VAL A 137 -35.39 -28.69 5.34
CA VAL A 137 -34.04 -28.47 4.79
C VAL A 137 -34.04 -28.69 3.27
N GLN A 138 -34.83 -29.66 2.80
CA GLN A 138 -35.07 -29.88 1.37
C GLN A 138 -35.71 -28.66 0.70
N GLU A 139 -36.77 -28.09 1.29
CA GLU A 139 -37.39 -26.86 0.79
C GLU A 139 -36.40 -25.69 0.78
N GLN A 140 -35.57 -25.57 1.83
CA GLN A 140 -34.56 -24.52 1.91
C GLN A 140 -33.52 -24.64 0.78
N ILE A 141 -32.98 -25.84 0.52
CA ILE A 141 -31.96 -26.02 -0.53
C ILE A 141 -32.55 -25.77 -1.91
N GLU A 142 -33.81 -26.16 -2.15
CA GLU A 142 -34.51 -25.83 -3.40
C GLU A 142 -34.67 -24.32 -3.59
N LEU A 143 -35.02 -23.58 -2.53
CA LEU A 143 -35.08 -22.12 -2.57
C LEU A 143 -33.71 -21.49 -2.87
N VAL A 144 -32.63 -22.06 -2.32
CA VAL A 144 -31.26 -21.62 -2.63
C VAL A 144 -30.91 -21.91 -4.08
N HIS A 145 -31.24 -23.08 -4.61
CA HIS A 145 -31.04 -23.42 -6.02
C HIS A 145 -31.78 -22.46 -6.95
N VAL A 146 -33.03 -22.11 -6.64
CA VAL A 146 -33.80 -21.09 -7.37
C VAL A 146 -33.12 -19.71 -7.32
N GLN A 147 -32.52 -19.33 -6.18
CA GLN A 147 -31.76 -18.08 -6.09
C GLN A 147 -30.53 -18.07 -7.00
N PHE A 148 -29.78 -19.18 -7.07
CA PHE A 148 -28.64 -19.31 -7.98
C PHE A 148 -29.08 -19.31 -9.45
N ARG A 149 -30.17 -19.99 -9.78
CA ARG A 149 -30.75 -19.99 -11.14
C ARG A 149 -31.14 -18.58 -11.59
N ARG A 150 -31.84 -17.83 -10.75
CA ARG A 150 -32.21 -16.43 -11.03
C ARG A 150 -30.98 -15.52 -11.14
N ALA A 151 -29.94 -15.78 -10.35
CA ALA A 151 -28.70 -15.01 -10.41
C ALA A 151 -27.91 -15.28 -11.69
N LYS A 152 -27.86 -16.53 -12.14
CA LYS A 152 -27.29 -16.92 -13.44
C LYS A 152 -27.96 -16.20 -14.62
N GLU A 153 -29.27 -16.00 -14.57
CA GLU A 153 -30.03 -15.30 -15.61
C GLU A 153 -29.87 -13.77 -15.57
N LYS A 154 -29.48 -13.20 -14.41
CA LYS A 154 -29.27 -11.77 -14.24
C LYS A 154 -27.77 -11.44 -14.34
N MET A 155 -27.34 -10.86 -15.45
CA MET A 155 -26.04 -10.17 -15.50
C MET A 155 -26.06 -8.96 -14.56
N GLU A 156 -25.54 -9.11 -13.34
CA GLU A 156 -25.27 -7.99 -12.44
C GLU A 156 -23.95 -7.35 -12.85
N PHE A 157 -24.03 -6.28 -13.64
CA PHE A 157 -22.87 -5.44 -13.91
C PHE A 157 -22.42 -4.70 -12.63
N PRO A 158 -21.13 -4.37 -12.51
CA PRO A 158 -20.64 -3.42 -11.50
C PRO A 158 -21.48 -2.15 -11.55
N ASP A 159 -21.51 -1.40 -10.44
CA ASP A 159 -22.22 -0.12 -10.35
C ASP A 159 -22.03 0.70 -11.63
N SER A 160 -23.09 0.76 -12.46
CA SER A 160 -23.02 1.31 -13.82
C SER A 160 -22.52 2.75 -13.82
N GLN A 161 -22.71 3.46 -12.70
CA GLN A 161 -22.19 4.80 -12.50
C GLN A 161 -20.68 4.81 -12.25
N LEU A 162 -20.16 3.85 -11.48
CA LEU A 162 -18.73 3.72 -11.22
C LEU A 162 -17.97 3.42 -12.53
N LEU A 163 -18.44 2.47 -13.33
CA LEU A 163 -17.85 2.13 -14.63
C LEU A 163 -17.87 3.33 -15.60
N ARG A 164 -18.98 4.08 -15.66
CA ARG A 164 -19.08 5.31 -16.45
C ARG A 164 -18.11 6.38 -15.96
N ASP A 165 -18.02 6.58 -14.65
CA ASP A 165 -17.10 7.56 -14.06
C ASP A 165 -15.64 7.17 -14.38
N PHE A 166 -15.28 5.89 -14.34
CA PHE A 166 -13.94 5.41 -14.75
C PHE A 166 -13.66 5.57 -16.24
N SER A 167 -14.62 5.26 -17.12
CA SER A 167 -14.42 5.39 -18.56
C SER A 167 -14.21 6.84 -18.98
N LEU A 168 -14.90 7.79 -18.33
CA LEU A 168 -14.68 9.24 -18.49
C LEU A 168 -13.28 9.67 -18.04
N VAL A 169 -12.79 9.15 -16.91
CA VAL A 169 -11.43 9.49 -16.46
C VAL A 169 -10.36 8.92 -17.40
N ARG A 170 -10.63 7.77 -18.04
CA ARG A 170 -9.76 7.13 -19.01
C ARG A 170 -9.75 7.83 -20.37
N SER A 171 -10.87 8.39 -20.84
CA SER A 171 -10.91 9.09 -22.13
C SER A 171 -10.12 10.41 -22.13
N GLY A 172 -9.73 10.90 -20.96
CA GLY A 172 -8.93 12.13 -20.84
C GLY A 172 -9.73 13.41 -21.05
N ASP A 173 -11.04 13.29 -21.31
CA ASP A 173 -11.96 14.41 -21.32
C ASP A 173 -12.04 15.00 -19.91
N CYS A 174 -12.06 16.33 -19.84
CA CYS A 174 -12.07 17.14 -18.62
C CYS A 174 -12.79 16.44 -17.46
N CYS A 175 -12.02 15.82 -16.55
CA CYS A 175 -12.62 15.15 -15.41
C CYS A 175 -13.17 16.22 -14.48
N ASP A 176 -14.48 16.43 -14.51
CA ASP A 176 -15.18 17.22 -13.52
C ASP A 176 -14.75 16.76 -12.13
N GLN A 177 -14.38 17.71 -11.26
CA GLN A 177 -13.99 17.46 -9.87
C GLN A 177 -15.01 16.57 -9.14
N ALA A 178 -16.30 16.69 -9.51
CA ALA A 178 -17.38 15.85 -9.03
C ALA A 178 -17.25 14.36 -9.40
N VAL A 179 -16.73 14.01 -10.58
CA VAL A 179 -16.51 12.61 -11.01
C VAL A 179 -15.40 11.98 -10.16
N LEU A 180 -14.30 12.72 -9.96
CA LEU A 180 -13.15 12.25 -9.17
C LEU A 180 -13.50 12.12 -7.69
N GLN A 181 -14.30 13.05 -7.16
CA GLN A 181 -14.80 12.96 -5.80
C GLN A 181 -15.73 11.75 -5.61
N ARG A 182 -16.64 11.48 -6.55
CA ARG A 182 -17.48 10.26 -6.52
C ARG A 182 -16.65 8.98 -6.57
N LEU A 183 -15.61 8.94 -7.41
CA LEU A 183 -14.70 7.79 -7.48
C LEU A 183 -13.93 7.59 -6.17
N SER A 184 -13.34 8.66 -5.62
CA SER A 184 -12.66 8.62 -4.33
C SER A 184 -13.58 8.15 -3.20
N GLU A 185 -14.81 8.66 -3.16
CA GLU A 185 -15.81 8.28 -2.15
C GLU A 185 -16.24 6.81 -2.29
N LYS A 186 -16.54 6.35 -3.51
CA LYS A 186 -16.97 4.97 -3.77
C LYS A 186 -15.86 3.96 -3.55
N LEU A 187 -14.61 4.29 -3.89
CA LEU A 187 -13.44 3.43 -3.67
C LEU A 187 -12.85 3.58 -2.26
N GLN A 188 -13.31 4.60 -1.51
CA GLN A 188 -12.79 4.99 -0.19
C GLN A 188 -11.29 5.29 -0.20
N LEU A 189 -10.78 5.87 -1.29
CA LEU A 189 -9.39 6.30 -1.41
C LEU A 189 -9.27 7.74 -0.91
N ARG A 190 -9.35 7.93 0.41
CA ARG A 190 -9.44 9.26 1.04
C ARG A 190 -8.17 9.73 1.73
N THR A 191 -7.22 8.83 1.98
CA THR A 191 -5.97 9.15 2.66
C THR A 191 -4.77 8.66 1.87
N ILE A 192 -3.60 9.24 2.12
CA ILE A 192 -2.34 8.77 1.55
C ILE A 192 -2.08 7.30 1.92
N ASN A 193 -2.49 6.88 3.12
CA ASN A 193 -2.39 5.50 3.57
C ASN A 193 -3.32 4.53 2.80
N ASP A 194 -4.51 4.99 2.38
CA ASP A 194 -5.38 4.18 1.52
C ASP A 194 -4.74 4.01 0.13
N LEU A 195 -4.12 5.07 -0.38
CA LEU A 195 -3.41 5.05 -1.67
C LEU A 195 -2.16 4.15 -1.62
N THR A 196 -1.40 4.14 -0.54
CA THR A 196 -0.22 3.27 -0.40
C THR A 196 -0.62 1.80 -0.25
N LYS A 197 -1.69 1.50 0.49
CA LYS A 197 -2.25 0.14 0.56
C LYS A 197 -2.76 -0.35 -0.79
N GLU A 198 -3.45 0.52 -1.52
CA GLU A 198 -3.95 0.23 -2.85
C GLU A 198 -2.80 -0.05 -3.85
N ALA A 199 -1.72 0.74 -3.79
CA ALA A 199 -0.52 0.50 -4.58
C ALA A 199 0.21 -0.81 -4.21
N ALA A 200 0.21 -1.18 -2.93
CA ALA A 200 0.77 -2.44 -2.46
C ALA A 200 -0.03 -3.64 -3.00
N ALA A 201 -1.36 -3.61 -2.83
CA ALA A 201 -2.27 -4.65 -3.31
C ALA A 201 -2.19 -4.82 -4.83
N LEU A 202 -2.03 -3.73 -5.57
CA LEU A 202 -1.86 -3.78 -7.02
C LEU A 202 -0.60 -4.54 -7.43
N ASN A 203 0.54 -4.21 -6.82
CA ASN A 203 1.80 -4.86 -7.18
C ASN A 203 1.79 -6.36 -6.87
N GLU A 204 1.21 -6.77 -5.73
CA GLU A 204 1.01 -8.20 -5.42
C GLU A 204 0.15 -8.91 -6.49
N MET A 205 -0.91 -8.25 -6.97
CA MET A 205 -1.76 -8.78 -8.04
C MET A 205 -1.02 -8.90 -9.38
N VAL A 206 -0.20 -7.91 -9.72
CA VAL A 206 0.60 -7.90 -10.94
C VAL A 206 1.69 -8.98 -10.92
N ILE A 207 2.38 -9.15 -9.79
CA ILE A 207 3.36 -10.23 -9.58
C ILE A 207 2.68 -11.61 -9.75
N SER A 208 1.45 -11.76 -9.27
CA SER A 208 0.69 -13.02 -9.34
C SER A 208 0.11 -13.33 -10.72
N CYS A 209 -0.17 -12.31 -11.55
CA CYS A 209 -0.84 -12.49 -12.85
C CYS A 209 0.12 -12.67 -14.04
N GLY A 210 1.44 -12.49 -13.88
CA GLY A 210 2.43 -12.68 -14.96
C GLY A 210 2.24 -11.77 -16.19
N GLY A 211 1.41 -10.74 -16.09
CA GLY A 211 1.22 -9.73 -17.15
C GLY A 211 2.32 -8.67 -17.11
N ASP A 212 2.43 -7.86 -18.17
CA ASP A 212 3.35 -6.72 -18.21
C ASP A 212 2.93 -5.70 -17.13
N PRO A 213 3.73 -5.51 -16.06
CA PRO A 213 3.41 -4.61 -14.95
C PRO A 213 3.24 -3.17 -15.41
N ASP A 214 4.01 -2.75 -16.42
CA ASP A 214 4.30 -1.34 -16.64
C ASP A 214 3.10 -0.58 -17.23
N ASP A 215 2.34 -1.17 -18.15
CA ASP A 215 1.17 -0.50 -18.76
C ASP A 215 0.03 -0.28 -17.75
N CYS A 216 -0.25 -1.29 -16.93
CA CYS A 216 -1.30 -1.22 -15.91
C CYS A 216 -0.90 -0.29 -14.76
N LEU A 217 0.37 -0.34 -14.34
CA LEU A 217 0.92 0.55 -13.32
C LEU A 217 0.95 2.01 -13.78
N GLU A 218 1.25 2.27 -15.06
CA GLU A 218 1.28 3.63 -15.60
C GLU A 218 -0.13 4.22 -15.72
N GLU A 219 -1.08 3.47 -16.30
CA GLU A 219 -2.49 3.90 -16.39
C GLU A 219 -3.06 4.20 -14.99
N MET A 220 -2.84 3.30 -14.03
CA MET A 220 -3.33 3.48 -12.65
C MET A 220 -2.64 4.63 -11.93
N SER A 221 -1.33 4.83 -12.13
CA SER A 221 -0.60 5.98 -11.57
C SER A 221 -1.14 7.32 -12.11
N THR A 222 -1.56 7.37 -13.37
CA THR A 222 -2.20 8.58 -13.93
C THR A 222 -3.59 8.82 -13.33
N LEU A 223 -4.40 7.76 -13.13
CA LEU A 223 -5.71 7.86 -12.47
C LEU A 223 -5.56 8.32 -11.01
N PHE A 224 -4.59 7.79 -10.29
CA PHE A 224 -4.25 8.22 -8.93
C PHE A 224 -3.87 9.70 -8.85
N LYS A 225 -3.03 10.17 -9.79
CA LYS A 225 -2.65 11.58 -9.88
C LYS A 225 -3.88 12.46 -10.06
N LYS A 226 -4.77 12.09 -10.98
CA LYS A 226 -6.04 12.81 -11.22
C LYS A 226 -6.93 12.82 -9.98
N LEU A 227 -7.09 11.69 -9.28
CA LEU A 227 -7.88 11.61 -8.04
C LEU A 227 -7.35 12.54 -6.96
N LYS A 228 -6.03 12.66 -6.78
CA LYS A 228 -5.45 13.57 -5.79
C LYS A 228 -5.60 15.04 -6.14
N ASP A 229 -5.33 15.42 -7.40
CA ASP A 229 -5.36 16.82 -7.84
C ASP A 229 -6.76 17.45 -7.65
N SER A 230 -7.82 16.62 -7.47
CA SER A 230 -9.20 17.04 -7.19
C SER A 230 -9.55 17.36 -5.72
N GLY A 231 -8.61 17.18 -4.78
CA GLY A 231 -8.75 17.70 -3.40
C GLY A 231 -8.89 16.67 -2.27
N ILE A 232 -8.21 15.51 -2.33
CA ILE A 232 -8.19 14.53 -1.22
C ILE A 232 -7.19 14.97 -0.11
N SER A 233 -7.21 16.25 0.26
CA SER A 233 -6.47 16.76 1.41
C SER A 233 -7.27 17.87 2.08
N GLU A 234 -8.40 17.50 2.66
CA GLU A 234 -8.86 18.19 3.85
C GLU A 234 -8.39 17.37 5.05
N ASN A 235 -7.40 17.90 5.77
CA ASN A 235 -7.19 17.56 7.17
C ASN A 235 -8.28 18.30 7.97
N PRO A 236 -9.23 17.62 8.63
CA PRO A 236 -10.06 18.27 9.61
C PRO A 236 -9.31 18.29 10.95
N VAL A 237 -9.14 19.50 11.51
CA VAL A 237 -9.17 19.88 12.94
C VAL A 237 -8.27 21.13 13.15
N VAL A 238 -8.87 22.33 12.99
CA VAL A 238 -9.16 23.41 14.00
C VAL A 238 -7.88 23.98 14.65
N GLU A 239 -7.52 25.28 14.60
CA GLU A 239 -8.30 26.50 14.84
C GLU A 239 -7.55 27.77 14.38
N ASN A 240 -8.32 28.77 13.90
CA ASN A 240 -8.11 30.22 13.90
C ASN A 240 -6.72 30.82 14.19
N LEU A 241 -6.18 31.56 13.21
CA LEU A 241 -5.85 32.97 13.41
C LEU A 241 -5.79 33.71 12.06
N GLU A 242 -6.89 34.37 11.69
CA GLU A 242 -6.85 35.43 10.70
C GLU A 242 -6.10 36.66 11.24
N ASN A 243 -5.53 37.42 10.30
CA ASN A 243 -5.00 38.77 10.44
C ASN A 243 -3.60 38.95 11.06
N LYS A 244 -2.59 38.95 10.18
CA LYS A 244 -1.75 40.14 9.93
C LYS A 244 -0.96 40.00 8.62
N ARG A 245 -1.28 40.89 7.67
CA ARG A 245 -0.46 41.19 6.49
C ARG A 245 0.95 41.63 6.92
N SER A 246 1.91 41.37 6.03
CA SER A 246 3.32 41.76 6.05
C SER A 246 4.19 41.16 7.17
N LEU A 247 4.94 40.10 6.80
CA LEU A 247 6.38 39.89 7.05
C LEU A 247 6.74 38.53 6.43
N VAL A 248 7.55 38.55 5.36
CA VAL A 248 8.06 37.36 4.68
C VAL A 248 8.85 36.52 5.69
N LYS A 249 8.23 35.43 6.16
CA LYS A 249 8.91 34.39 6.95
C LYS A 249 9.30 33.28 5.98
N HIS A 250 10.60 33.13 5.70
CA HIS A 250 11.14 31.86 5.21
C HIS A 250 10.92 30.78 6.30
N ARG A 251 9.75 30.15 6.30
CA ARG A 251 9.57 28.86 6.96
C ARG A 251 9.80 27.80 5.90
N SER A 252 10.91 27.09 6.01
CA SER A 252 11.14 25.86 5.24
C SER A 252 9.94 24.93 5.45
N PRO A 253 9.42 24.30 4.38
CA PRO A 253 8.23 23.49 4.50
C PRO A 253 8.46 22.29 5.42
N VAL A 254 7.52 22.04 6.32
CA VAL A 254 7.55 20.87 7.20
C VAL A 254 7.18 19.66 6.35
N ILE A 255 8.09 18.69 6.25
CA ILE A 255 7.83 17.43 5.53
C ILE A 255 6.71 16.68 6.25
N PRO A 256 5.58 16.35 5.59
CA PRO A 256 4.53 15.49 6.13
C PRO A 256 5.08 14.12 6.54
N ASP A 257 4.56 13.56 7.64
CA ASP A 257 5.04 12.27 8.16
C ASP A 257 4.85 11.12 7.17
N ASP A 258 3.80 11.17 6.33
CA ASP A 258 3.53 10.18 5.29
C ASP A 258 4.62 10.14 4.19
N PHE A 259 5.43 11.20 4.07
CA PHE A 259 6.52 11.29 3.09
C PHE A 259 7.88 10.93 3.68
N ARG A 260 7.94 10.66 5.00
CA ARG A 260 9.19 10.33 5.70
C ARG A 260 9.39 8.83 5.76
N CYS A 261 10.62 8.40 5.51
CA CYS A 261 11.01 7.01 5.71
C CYS A 261 11.00 6.71 7.23
N PRO A 262 10.33 5.64 7.70
CA PRO A 262 10.32 5.32 9.13
C PRO A 262 11.69 4.96 9.73
N ILE A 263 12.67 4.59 8.89
CA ILE A 263 14.04 4.25 9.34
C ILE A 263 14.90 5.51 9.45
N SER A 264 14.97 6.32 8.40
CA SER A 264 15.83 7.52 8.38
C SER A 264 15.15 8.77 8.92
N LEU A 265 13.82 8.79 8.98
CA LEU A 265 12.97 9.95 9.27
C LEU A 265 13.14 11.11 8.26
N GLU A 266 13.79 10.84 7.13
CA GLU A 266 14.03 11.77 6.03
C GLU A 266 13.01 11.57 4.90
N LEU A 267 12.88 12.57 4.02
CA LEU A 267 12.01 12.50 2.84
C LEU A 267 12.43 11.32 1.94
N MET A 268 11.47 10.45 1.59
CA MET A 268 11.72 9.33 0.69
C MET A 268 11.99 9.83 -0.73
N LYS A 269 13.13 9.44 -1.31
CA LYS A 269 13.50 9.69 -2.71
C LYS A 269 13.04 8.52 -3.60
N ASP A 270 13.16 7.30 -3.09
CA ASP A 270 12.71 6.08 -3.75
C ASP A 270 11.88 5.22 -2.79
N PRO A 271 10.59 5.56 -2.58
CA PRO A 271 9.73 4.83 -1.67
C PRO A 271 9.45 3.41 -2.19
N VAL A 272 9.67 2.40 -1.35
CA VAL A 272 9.41 0.97 -1.60
C VAL A 272 8.59 0.37 -0.47
N ILE A 273 7.71 -0.57 -0.82
CA ILE A 273 6.83 -1.31 0.07
C ILE A 273 7.46 -2.67 0.39
N VAL A 274 7.38 -3.08 1.65
CA VAL A 274 7.69 -4.45 2.10
C VAL A 274 6.41 -5.27 2.25
N SER A 275 6.51 -6.60 2.39
CA SER A 275 5.37 -7.53 2.52
C SER A 275 4.36 -7.23 3.64
N THR A 276 4.72 -6.39 4.61
CA THR A 276 3.79 -5.89 5.66
C THR A 276 3.00 -4.63 5.25
N GLY A 277 3.15 -4.16 4.01
CA GLY A 277 2.48 -2.97 3.48
C GLY A 277 3.09 -1.62 3.91
N GLN A 278 4.14 -1.62 4.75
CA GLN A 278 4.83 -0.39 5.14
C GLN A 278 5.77 0.10 4.04
N THR A 279 5.86 1.43 3.88
CA THR A 279 6.74 2.06 2.87
C THR A 279 8.00 2.64 3.53
N TYR A 280 9.14 2.46 2.88
CA TYR A 280 10.46 2.91 3.31
C TYR A 280 11.24 3.48 2.14
N GLU A 281 12.31 4.22 2.42
CA GLU A 281 13.34 4.51 1.41
C GLU A 281 14.07 3.21 1.03
N ARG A 282 14.22 2.93 -0.28
CA ARG A 282 14.86 1.70 -0.79
C ARG A 282 16.21 1.44 -0.14
N ALA A 283 17.09 2.44 -0.12
CA ALA A 283 18.43 2.27 0.40
C ALA A 283 18.45 1.94 1.91
N CYS A 284 17.49 2.45 2.68
CA CYS A 284 17.39 2.21 4.11
C CYS A 284 16.91 0.79 4.41
N ILE A 285 15.82 0.35 3.78
CA ILE A 285 15.27 -0.98 4.02
C ILE A 285 16.14 -2.08 3.41
N GLN A 286 16.82 -1.83 2.30
CA GLN A 286 17.75 -2.80 1.74
C GLN A 286 18.91 -3.08 2.71
N LYS A 287 19.52 -2.04 3.30
CA LYS A 287 20.56 -2.22 4.33
C LYS A 287 20.06 -3.02 5.53
N TRP A 288 18.80 -2.81 5.93
CA TRP A 288 18.19 -3.57 7.02
C TRP A 288 18.06 -5.06 6.68
N LEU A 289 17.62 -5.39 5.47
CA LEU A 289 17.52 -6.77 4.99
C LEU A 289 18.90 -7.42 4.79
N ASP A 290 19.86 -6.67 4.25
CA ASP A 290 21.25 -7.12 4.02
C ASP A 290 21.97 -7.41 5.35
N ALA A 291 21.58 -6.73 6.44
CA ALA A 291 22.05 -7.03 7.80
C ALA A 291 21.45 -8.33 8.38
N GLY A 292 20.63 -9.05 7.61
CA GLY A 292 20.05 -10.34 7.99
C GLY A 292 18.72 -10.24 8.75
N HIS A 293 18.16 -9.04 8.92
CA HIS A 293 16.87 -8.88 9.58
C HIS A 293 15.72 -9.28 8.65
N LYS A 294 14.80 -10.12 9.16
CA LYS A 294 13.59 -10.55 8.44
C LYS A 294 12.32 -9.89 8.96
N THR A 295 12.44 -8.86 9.78
CA THR A 295 11.30 -8.17 10.42
C THR A 295 11.09 -6.79 9.81
N CYS A 296 9.84 -6.33 9.82
CA CYS A 296 9.47 -4.96 9.47
C CYS A 296 9.94 -4.00 10.57
N PRO A 297 10.78 -2.98 10.26
CA PRO A 297 11.31 -2.07 11.27
C PRO A 297 10.25 -1.33 12.10
N LYS A 298 9.12 -0.97 11.48
CA LYS A 298 8.05 -0.19 12.14
C LYS A 298 7.05 -1.06 12.90
N THR A 299 6.61 -2.18 12.32
CA THR A 299 5.56 -3.04 12.91
C THR A 299 6.12 -4.22 13.69
N GLN A 300 7.41 -4.51 13.58
CA GLN A 300 8.10 -5.67 14.15
C GLN A 300 7.56 -7.04 13.69
N GLN A 301 6.64 -7.06 12.73
CA GLN A 301 6.11 -8.28 12.14
C GLN A 301 7.15 -8.95 11.23
N ASN A 302 7.13 -10.27 11.16
CA ASN A 302 7.99 -11.03 10.26
C ASN A 302 7.55 -10.82 8.80
N LEU A 303 8.51 -10.60 7.90
CA LEU A 303 8.27 -10.43 6.48
C LEU A 303 8.06 -11.80 5.84
N SER A 304 6.95 -11.99 5.13
CA SER A 304 6.68 -13.24 4.39
C SER A 304 7.68 -13.46 3.26
N HIS A 305 8.12 -12.37 2.63
CA HIS A 305 9.19 -12.33 1.64
C HIS A 305 9.98 -11.01 1.73
N THR A 306 11.20 -11.01 1.18
CA THR A 306 12.14 -9.86 1.20
C THR A 306 12.13 -9.04 -0.10
N ALA A 307 11.22 -9.32 -1.02
CA ALA A 307 11.05 -8.52 -2.23
C ALA A 307 10.63 -7.07 -1.87
N LEU A 308 11.22 -6.09 -2.56
CA LEU A 308 10.96 -4.66 -2.36
C LEU A 308 10.20 -4.10 -3.56
N THR A 309 8.96 -3.73 -3.31
CA THR A 309 8.02 -3.28 -4.33
C THR A 309 8.05 -1.76 -4.47
N PRO A 310 8.37 -1.17 -5.65
CA PRO A 310 8.36 0.28 -5.81
C PRO A 310 6.97 0.90 -5.56
N ASN A 311 6.92 1.99 -4.78
CA ASN A 311 5.70 2.77 -4.55
C ASN A 311 5.67 4.02 -5.45
N PHE A 312 5.37 3.82 -6.74
CA PHE A 312 5.33 4.90 -7.73
C PHE A 312 4.31 5.99 -7.40
N VAL A 313 3.23 5.61 -6.72
CA VAL A 313 2.21 6.54 -6.23
C VAL A 313 2.86 7.49 -5.23
N LEU A 314 3.40 6.99 -4.12
CA LEU A 314 4.04 7.83 -3.10
C LEU A 314 5.22 8.63 -3.66
N LYS A 315 5.98 8.06 -4.60
CA LYS A 315 7.07 8.77 -5.30
C LYS A 315 6.56 9.99 -6.07
N SER A 316 5.45 9.83 -6.78
CA SER A 316 4.79 10.94 -7.50
C SER A 316 4.22 11.97 -6.53
N LEU A 317 3.65 11.52 -5.40
CA LEU A 317 3.14 12.40 -4.33
C LEU A 317 4.23 13.28 -3.74
N ILE A 318 5.39 12.69 -3.47
CA ILE A 318 6.56 13.38 -2.93
C ILE A 318 7.12 14.37 -3.95
N ALA A 319 7.23 13.98 -5.22
CA ALA A 319 7.69 14.86 -6.28
C ALA A 319 6.81 16.12 -6.43
N GLN A 320 5.48 15.97 -6.42
CA GLN A 320 4.55 17.10 -6.45
C GLN A 320 4.67 17.98 -5.20
N TRP A 321 4.80 17.38 -4.02
CA TRP A 321 4.99 18.15 -2.80
C TRP A 321 6.29 18.94 -2.84
N CYS A 322 7.37 18.35 -3.36
CA CYS A 322 8.63 19.05 -3.59
C CYS A 322 8.42 20.26 -4.50
N GLU A 323 7.80 20.06 -5.66
CA GLU A 323 7.55 21.10 -6.66
C GLU A 323 6.72 22.27 -6.10
N ALA A 324 5.62 21.96 -5.40
CA ALA A 324 4.76 22.97 -4.75
C ALA A 324 5.48 23.77 -3.65
N ASN A 325 6.55 23.22 -3.09
CA ASN A 325 7.35 23.83 -2.04
C ASN A 325 8.70 24.38 -2.53
N GLY A 326 8.93 24.40 -3.85
CA GLY A 326 10.16 24.89 -4.46
C GLY A 326 11.39 24.00 -4.18
N LEU A 327 11.19 22.72 -3.91
CA LEU A 327 12.24 21.71 -3.73
C LEU A 327 12.40 20.90 -5.03
N GLU A 328 13.63 20.48 -5.37
CA GLU A 328 13.82 19.60 -6.54
C GLU A 328 13.16 18.22 -6.29
N PRO A 329 12.38 17.71 -7.25
CA PRO A 329 11.76 16.39 -7.13
C PRO A 329 12.83 15.27 -7.24
N PRO A 330 12.64 14.13 -6.54
CA PRO A 330 13.51 12.97 -6.70
C PRO A 330 13.47 12.45 -8.15
N ARG A 331 14.59 12.46 -8.87
CA ARG A 331 14.63 12.12 -10.31
C ARG A 331 14.26 10.65 -10.58
N ARG A 332 13.56 10.42 -11.71
CA ARG A 332 13.25 9.09 -12.29
C ARG A 332 14.55 8.39 -12.69
N ASN A 333 14.89 7.26 -12.08
CA ASN A 333 15.90 6.35 -12.62
C ASN A 333 15.25 5.50 -13.71
N GLY A 334 15.39 5.93 -14.97
CA GLY A 334 15.18 5.11 -16.16
C GLY A 334 16.52 4.84 -16.83
N ASN A 335 16.76 3.59 -17.23
CA ASN A 335 18.04 3.08 -17.74
C ASN A 335 18.61 3.85 -18.95
N GLY A 336 19.94 4.06 -18.92
CA GLY A 336 20.78 4.03 -20.12
C GLY A 336 21.31 5.36 -20.66
N ARG A 337 22.46 5.82 -20.14
CA ARG A 337 23.71 6.12 -20.88
C ARG A 337 24.60 7.07 -20.08
N ASP A 338 25.86 6.69 -19.95
CA ASP A 338 26.96 7.51 -19.46
C ASP A 338 26.88 8.95 -19.99
N LYS A 339 26.56 9.89 -19.11
CA LYS A 339 27.06 11.27 -19.20
C LYS A 339 27.41 11.74 -17.81
N LYS A 340 28.73 11.84 -17.62
CA LYS A 340 29.49 12.54 -16.59
C LYS A 340 28.64 13.33 -15.60
N SER A 341 28.87 13.02 -14.32
CA SER A 341 28.73 13.91 -13.17
C SER A 341 28.82 15.39 -13.59
N VAL A 342 27.67 16.05 -13.69
CA VAL A 342 27.57 17.52 -13.70
C VAL A 342 27.06 17.90 -12.32
N ASN A 343 28.03 18.11 -11.44
CA ASN A 343 28.07 18.93 -10.24
C ASN A 343 26.73 19.48 -9.72
N HIS A 344 26.03 18.71 -8.89
CA HIS A 344 25.09 19.25 -7.90
C HIS A 344 25.84 19.81 -6.67
N SER A 345 27.16 19.56 -6.56
CA SER A 345 28.02 20.00 -5.46
C SER A 345 28.44 21.48 -5.51
N ASP A 346 28.43 22.12 -6.68
CA ASP A 346 29.05 23.46 -6.82
C ASP A 346 28.15 24.59 -6.29
N CYS A 347 26.82 24.44 -6.36
CA CYS A 347 25.88 25.46 -5.91
C CYS A 347 25.81 25.54 -4.37
N ASP A 348 25.73 24.37 -3.70
CA ASP A 348 25.75 24.30 -2.24
C ASP A 348 27.11 24.69 -1.66
N ARG A 349 28.22 24.35 -2.34
CA ARG A 349 29.57 24.74 -1.91
C ARG A 349 29.78 26.25 -1.99
N ALA A 350 29.34 26.91 -3.06
CA ALA A 350 29.43 28.37 -3.18
C ALA A 350 28.60 29.10 -2.11
N GLY A 351 27.39 28.60 -1.81
CA GLY A 351 26.55 29.12 -0.73
C GLY A 351 27.18 28.93 0.65
N ILE A 352 27.77 27.76 0.91
CA ILE A 352 28.48 27.47 2.16
C ILE A 352 29.72 28.37 2.29
N SER A 353 30.55 28.51 1.25
CA SER A 353 31.73 29.39 1.27
C SER A 353 31.36 30.84 1.59
N ALA A 354 30.28 31.37 1.01
CA ALA A 354 29.79 32.71 1.32
C ALA A 354 29.31 32.85 2.78
N LEU A 355 28.79 31.78 3.39
CA LEU A 355 28.45 31.75 4.81
C LEU A 355 29.71 31.71 5.69
N LEU A 356 30.77 31.02 5.28
CA LEU A 356 32.04 31.00 6.02
C LEU A 356 32.71 32.37 6.03
N GLU A 357 32.69 33.11 4.92
CA GLU A 357 33.17 34.50 4.91
C GLU A 357 32.36 35.40 5.87
N LYS A 358 31.04 35.17 5.96
CA LYS A 358 30.17 35.89 6.89
C LYS A 358 30.39 35.50 8.36
N LEU A 359 30.83 34.27 8.64
CA LEU A 359 31.23 33.87 10.00
C LEU A 359 32.47 34.65 10.49
N LEU A 360 33.37 35.01 9.58
CA LEU A 360 34.58 35.79 9.87
C LEU A 360 34.33 37.31 9.95
N SER A 361 33.09 37.75 9.71
CA SER A 361 32.71 39.17 9.78
C SER A 361 32.87 39.72 11.21
N THR A 362 33.33 40.97 11.32
CA THR A 362 33.38 41.71 12.60
C THR A 362 32.00 42.17 13.07
N ASN A 363 30.97 42.07 12.24
CA ASN A 363 29.59 42.37 12.60
C ASN A 363 28.91 41.15 13.25
N GLN A 364 28.60 41.27 14.54
CA GLN A 364 28.01 40.22 15.36
C GLN A 364 26.63 39.75 14.87
N GLU A 365 25.82 40.61 14.24
CA GLU A 365 24.53 40.19 13.66
C GLU A 365 24.72 39.31 12.43
N VAL A 366 25.69 39.65 11.59
CA VAL A 366 26.03 38.89 10.38
C VAL A 366 26.61 37.53 10.74
N GLN A 367 27.52 37.49 11.73
CA GLN A 367 28.11 36.26 12.24
C GLN A 367 27.05 35.33 12.84
N ARG A 368 26.13 35.86 13.66
CA ARG A 368 25.02 35.12 14.24
C ARG A 368 24.09 34.54 13.18
N ALA A 369 23.72 35.34 12.19
CA ALA A 369 22.85 34.90 11.10
C ALA A 369 23.53 33.77 10.30
N ALA A 370 24.81 33.92 9.97
CA ALA A 370 25.56 32.89 9.26
C ALA A 370 25.67 31.56 10.05
N ALA A 371 25.93 31.63 11.36
CA ALA A 371 25.93 30.46 12.23
C ALA A 371 24.54 29.80 12.30
N GLY A 372 23.48 30.61 12.34
CA GLY A 372 22.09 30.16 12.30
C GLY A 372 21.74 29.43 11.00
N GLU A 373 22.19 29.93 9.86
CA GLU A 373 21.98 29.29 8.55
C GLU A 373 22.75 27.97 8.44
N LEU A 374 24.02 27.92 8.85
CA LEU A 374 24.80 26.68 8.86
C LEU A 374 24.17 25.61 9.78
N ARG A 375 23.62 26.02 10.93
CA ARG A 375 22.83 25.13 11.80
C ARG A 375 21.64 24.52 11.07
N LEU A 376 20.88 25.33 10.32
CA LEU A 376 19.70 24.89 9.59
C LEU A 376 20.06 23.98 8.41
N LEU A 377 21.13 24.30 7.68
CA LEU A 377 21.65 23.47 6.59
C LEU A 377 22.12 22.11 7.09
N ALA A 378 22.88 22.08 8.20
CA ALA A 378 23.35 20.85 8.83
C ALA A 378 22.20 19.98 9.36
N LYS A 379 21.06 20.58 9.76
CA LYS A 379 19.87 19.82 10.19
C LYS A 379 19.18 19.09 9.04
N ARG A 380 19.36 19.57 7.80
CA ARG A 380 18.45 19.29 6.67
C ARG A 380 18.67 17.93 6.02
N ASN A 381 19.91 17.51 5.81
CA ASN A 381 20.27 16.21 5.23
C ASN A 381 21.76 15.87 5.54
N ALA A 382 22.18 14.62 5.29
CA ALA A 382 23.56 14.17 5.51
C ALA A 382 24.59 14.78 4.55
N ASP A 383 24.21 15.02 3.29
CA ASP A 383 25.12 15.57 2.25
C ASP A 383 25.60 16.99 2.63
N ASN A 384 24.71 17.85 3.11
CA ASN A 384 25.02 19.17 3.65
C ASN A 384 26.00 19.08 4.82
N ARG A 385 25.85 18.09 5.71
CA ARG A 385 26.78 17.91 6.84
C ARG A 385 28.19 17.60 6.35
N VAL A 386 28.32 16.80 5.30
CA VAL A 386 29.62 16.51 4.66
C VAL A 386 30.16 17.77 3.99
N CYS A 387 29.37 18.43 3.15
CA CYS A 387 29.82 19.64 2.44
C CYS A 387 30.22 20.78 3.38
N ILE A 388 29.49 20.99 4.48
CA ILE A 388 29.83 22.00 5.50
C ILE A 388 31.15 21.65 6.20
N ALA A 389 31.36 20.37 6.53
CA ALA A 389 32.60 19.90 7.15
C ALA A 389 33.80 20.04 6.19
N GLU A 390 33.66 19.60 4.94
CA GLU A 390 34.68 19.69 3.90
C GLU A 390 35.00 21.13 3.50
N ALA A 391 34.04 22.05 3.61
CA ALA A 391 34.25 23.47 3.39
C ALA A 391 35.07 24.14 4.51
N GLY A 392 35.33 23.44 5.62
CA GLY A 392 36.14 23.96 6.74
C GLY A 392 35.33 24.77 7.76
N ALA A 393 34.02 24.54 7.88
CA ALA A 393 33.19 25.25 8.85
C ALA A 393 33.47 24.87 10.31
N ILE A 394 33.97 23.65 10.56
CA ILE A 394 34.08 23.08 11.91
C ILE A 394 35.00 23.92 12.81
N PRO A 395 36.24 24.28 12.43
CA PRO A 395 37.10 25.14 13.27
C PRO A 395 36.48 26.51 13.55
N LEU A 396 35.80 27.11 12.56
CA LEU A 396 35.15 28.42 12.72
C LEU A 396 33.98 28.34 13.71
N LEU A 397 33.16 27.30 13.63
CA LEU A 397 32.07 27.07 14.58
C LEU A 397 32.58 26.80 15.99
N VAL A 398 33.74 26.14 16.14
CA VAL A 398 34.39 25.94 17.45
C VAL A 398 34.89 27.26 18.02
N GLU A 399 35.47 28.15 17.22
CA GLU A 399 35.89 29.48 17.66
C GLU A 399 34.70 30.31 18.17
N LEU A 400 33.54 30.20 17.50
CA LEU A 400 32.31 30.88 17.91
C LEU A 400 31.72 30.39 19.24
N LEU A 401 32.18 29.27 19.78
CA LEU A 401 31.82 28.85 21.14
C LEU A 401 32.35 29.83 22.20
N GLN A 402 33.40 30.58 21.89
CA GLN A 402 33.97 31.62 22.77
C GLN A 402 33.40 33.02 22.47
N SER A 403 32.40 33.14 21.58
CA SER A 403 31.79 34.42 21.24
C SER A 403 31.11 35.06 22.46
N PRO A 404 31.16 36.40 22.64
CA PRO A 404 30.46 37.08 23.73
C PRO A 404 28.93 37.16 23.54
N ASP A 405 28.38 36.73 22.40
CA ASP A 405 26.92 36.66 22.15
C ASP A 405 26.38 35.25 22.43
N PRO A 406 25.53 35.06 23.47
CA PRO A 406 24.94 33.77 23.81
C PRO A 406 24.13 33.14 22.67
N ARG A 407 23.49 33.95 21.81
CA ARG A 407 22.71 33.42 20.67
C ARG A 407 23.61 32.84 19.58
N THR A 408 24.77 33.45 19.37
CA THR A 408 25.78 32.94 18.45
C THR A 408 26.38 31.63 18.97
N GLN A 409 26.65 31.54 20.28
CA GLN A 409 27.08 30.29 20.92
C GLN A 409 26.04 29.17 20.75
N GLU A 410 24.76 29.44 20.98
CA GLU A 410 23.68 28.46 20.81
C GLU A 410 23.62 27.93 19.37
N HIS A 411 23.73 28.83 18.38
CA HIS A 411 23.78 28.43 16.98
C HIS A 411 25.00 27.57 16.67
N ALA A 412 26.18 27.94 17.18
CA ALA A 412 27.42 27.21 16.97
C ALA A 412 27.39 25.81 17.60
N VAL A 413 26.97 25.67 18.87
CA VAL A 413 26.83 24.38 19.55
C VAL A 413 25.84 23.48 18.81
N THR A 414 24.69 24.02 18.42
CA THR A 414 23.66 23.24 17.75
C THR A 414 24.07 22.84 16.33
N ALA A 415 24.83 23.69 15.63
CA ALA A 415 25.41 23.35 14.33
C ALA A 415 26.41 22.20 14.47
N LEU A 416 27.33 22.26 15.44
CA LEU A 416 28.28 21.18 15.73
C LEU A 416 27.57 19.88 16.13
N LEU A 417 26.51 19.96 16.93
CA LEU A 417 25.66 18.79 17.26
C LEU A 417 25.05 18.19 15.99
N ASN A 418 24.45 19.00 15.12
CA ASN A 418 23.85 18.52 13.88
C ASN A 418 24.88 17.90 12.92
N LEU A 419 26.11 18.44 12.88
CA LEU A 419 27.22 17.90 12.10
C LEU A 419 27.73 16.57 12.67
N SER A 420 27.73 16.40 14.00
CA SER A 420 28.16 15.17 14.69
C SER A 420 27.27 13.96 14.46
N ILE A 421 26.04 14.17 13.95
CA ILE A 421 25.13 13.08 13.54
C ILE A 421 25.76 12.24 12.41
N ASN A 422 26.66 12.82 11.61
CA ASN A 422 27.41 12.08 10.60
C ASN A 422 28.74 11.55 11.17
N GLU A 423 28.93 10.23 11.10
CA GLU A 423 30.13 9.55 11.61
C GLU A 423 31.44 10.10 11.01
N SER A 424 31.44 10.46 9.72
CA SER A 424 32.64 10.98 9.05
C SER A 424 33.15 12.29 9.65
N ASN A 425 32.25 13.08 10.26
CA ASN A 425 32.56 14.40 10.79
C ASN A 425 33.05 14.35 12.24
N LYS A 426 32.76 13.27 12.98
CA LYS A 426 33.09 13.17 14.40
C LYS A 426 34.60 13.29 14.65
N GLY A 427 35.41 12.65 13.80
CA GLY A 427 36.88 12.76 13.86
C GLY A 427 37.35 14.21 13.76
N SER A 428 36.86 14.95 12.76
CA SER A 428 37.21 16.36 12.53
C SER A 428 36.75 17.27 13.68
N ILE A 429 35.56 17.03 14.25
CA ILE A 429 35.05 17.80 15.40
C ILE A 429 35.93 17.59 16.65
N VAL A 430 36.36 16.35 16.91
CA VAL A 430 37.25 16.03 18.02
C VAL A 430 38.64 16.64 17.82
N THR A 431 39.19 16.56 16.61
CA THR A 431 40.51 17.14 16.28
C THR A 431 40.50 18.67 16.35
N ALA A 432 39.37 19.31 16.05
CA ALA A 432 39.19 20.76 16.15
C ALA A 432 39.07 21.29 17.60
N GLN A 433 39.31 20.45 18.62
CA GLN A 433 39.25 20.80 20.05
C GLN A 433 37.88 21.30 20.54
N ALA A 434 36.78 20.88 19.89
CA ALA A 434 35.43 21.18 20.36
C ALA A 434 35.12 20.61 21.76
N ILE A 435 35.92 19.64 22.22
CA ILE A 435 35.85 19.02 23.54
C ILE A 435 37.24 19.17 24.18
N GLN A 436 37.38 19.98 25.23
CA GLN A 436 38.60 20.00 26.03
C GLN A 436 38.66 18.71 26.88
N LYS A 437 39.86 18.12 27.00
CA LYS A 437 40.09 16.91 27.80
C LYS A 437 39.72 17.08 29.26
#